data_AF-A0A7S1T4E2-F1
#
_entry.id   AF-A0A7S1T4E2-F1
#
_cell.length_a   1.000
_cell.length_b   1.000
_cell.length_c   1.000
_cell.angle_alpha   90.00
_cell.angle_beta   90.00
_cell.angle_gamma   90.00
#
_symmetry.space_group_name_H-M   'P 1'
#
loop_
_entity.id
_entity.type
_entity.pdbx_description
1 polymer ?
#
loop_
_entity_poly.entity_id
_entity_poly.type
_entity_poly.pdbx_seq_one_letter_code
_entity_poly.pdbx_strand_id
1 'polypeptide(L)'
;EDGVERGNVLEGNLGLLTRRSHSLLATDTTPATFWVTNPDNILSDNVAAGSEGYGFWYRMLDHPEGASFTLDVCPKYVSLAAFANNTAHSNLIYGLRVFPEYYPNSNPCD
;
A
#
# COMPACT_ATOMS: atom_id res chain seq x y z
N GLU A 1 7.62 -2.78 -3.07
CA GLU A 1 6.95 -2.42 -4.35
C GLU A 1 6.28 -3.67 -4.89
N ASP A 2 7.09 -4.71 -5.07
CA ASP A 2 6.72 -6.02 -5.59
C ASP A 2 5.62 -6.76 -4.81
N GLY A 3 5.52 -6.62 -3.49
CA GLY A 3 4.44 -7.22 -2.68
C GLY A 3 4.81 -8.53 -1.99
N VAL A 4 6.06 -8.95 -2.08
CA VAL A 4 6.60 -10.07 -1.31
C VAL A 4 6.86 -9.69 0.16
N GLU A 5 7.04 -8.39 0.42
CA GLU A 5 7.49 -7.87 1.71
C GLU A 5 6.35 -7.90 2.75
N ARG A 6 6.60 -8.56 3.88
CA ARG A 6 5.65 -8.78 4.98
C ARG A 6 6.31 -8.60 6.34
N GLY A 7 5.50 -8.39 7.37
CA GLY A 7 5.92 -8.19 8.75
C GLY A 7 6.64 -6.85 9.00
N ASN A 8 6.57 -5.90 8.06
CA ASN A 8 7.15 -4.58 8.28
C ASN A 8 6.28 -3.78 9.24
N VAL A 9 6.92 -2.92 10.04
CA VAL A 9 6.25 -1.98 10.94
C VAL A 9 6.57 -0.56 10.49
N LEU A 10 5.56 0.16 10.05
CA LEU A 10 5.63 1.57 9.74
C LEU A 10 4.80 2.30 10.80
N GLU A 11 5.48 2.86 11.79
CA GLU A 11 4.84 3.50 12.94
C GLU A 11 5.31 4.94 13.13
N GLY A 12 4.38 5.86 13.37
CA GLY A 12 4.69 7.23 13.77
C GLY A 12 5.39 8.09 12.70
N ASN A 13 5.26 7.73 11.42
CA ASN A 13 5.94 8.45 10.33
C ASN A 13 5.11 9.65 9.85
N LEU A 14 5.81 10.71 9.44
CA LEU A 14 5.21 11.86 8.76
C LEU A 14 5.66 11.91 7.29
N GLY A 15 4.73 11.64 6.38
CA GLY A 15 4.92 11.83 4.95
C GLY A 15 4.26 13.11 4.46
N LEU A 16 5.02 13.93 3.74
CA LEU A 16 4.59 15.24 3.24
C LEU A 16 4.91 15.42 1.76
N LEU A 17 4.02 16.09 1.03
CA LEU A 17 4.26 16.60 -0.33
C LEU A 17 4.70 15.50 -1.31
N THR A 18 3.96 14.40 -1.40
CA THR A 18 4.23 13.35 -2.39
C THR A 18 3.89 13.83 -3.80
N ARG A 19 4.89 13.86 -4.68
CA ARG A 19 4.77 14.40 -6.05
C ARG A 19 4.70 13.28 -7.08
N ARG A 20 3.93 13.48 -8.14
CA ARG A 20 3.85 12.55 -9.26
C ARG A 20 5.14 12.53 -10.07
N SER A 21 5.46 11.37 -10.62
CA SER A 21 6.52 11.18 -11.60
C SER A 21 5.91 10.71 -12.92
N HIS A 22 6.45 11.22 -14.02
CA HIS A 22 6.09 10.81 -15.38
C HIS A 22 7.18 9.98 -16.06
N SER A 23 8.23 9.63 -15.32
CA SER A 23 9.42 8.96 -15.87
C SER A 23 9.53 7.49 -15.45
N LEU A 24 8.61 7.00 -14.62
CA LEU A 24 8.62 5.67 -14.03
C LEU A 24 7.35 4.89 -14.40
N LEU A 25 6.73 4.16 -13.47
CA LEU A 25 5.52 3.39 -13.71
C LEU A 25 4.31 4.32 -13.90
N ALA A 26 3.29 3.82 -14.60
CA ALA A 26 2.04 4.56 -14.79
C ALA A 26 1.38 4.94 -13.44
N THR A 27 1.55 4.10 -12.42
CA THR A 27 1.06 4.33 -11.06
C THR A 27 1.73 5.52 -10.38
N ASP A 28 2.94 5.89 -10.79
CA ASP A 28 3.67 7.04 -10.24
C ASP A 28 3.11 8.39 -10.70
N THR A 29 2.20 8.37 -11.68
CA THR A 29 1.42 9.55 -12.07
C THR A 29 0.28 9.87 -11.07
N THR A 30 -0.08 8.89 -10.23
CA THR A 30 -1.06 9.01 -9.13
C THR A 30 -0.48 8.40 -7.85
N PRO A 31 0.57 9.00 -7.27
CA PRO A 31 1.37 8.36 -6.23
C PRO A 31 0.61 8.28 -4.90
N ALA A 32 1.05 7.38 -4.02
CA ALA A 32 0.63 7.37 -2.62
C ALA A 32 1.80 7.79 -1.72
N THR A 33 1.53 8.48 -0.60
CA THR A 33 2.57 8.74 0.40
C THR A 33 3.04 7.45 1.05
N PHE A 34 2.10 6.57 1.40
CA PHE A 34 2.37 5.19 1.81
C PHE A 34 1.75 4.23 0.81
N TRP A 35 2.62 3.53 0.08
CA TRP A 35 2.26 2.53 -0.90
C TRP A 35 2.46 1.13 -0.30
N VAL A 36 1.37 0.37 -0.18
CA VAL A 36 1.34 -0.93 0.49
C VAL A 36 0.86 -2.00 -0.48
N THR A 37 1.69 -2.99 -0.75
CA THR A 37 1.35 -4.08 -1.69
C THR A 37 1.13 -5.44 -1.03
N ASN A 38 1.34 -5.51 0.29
CA ASN A 38 1.04 -6.66 1.11
C ASN A 38 0.37 -6.21 2.42
N PRO A 39 -0.82 -6.74 2.76
CA PRO A 39 -1.58 -6.28 3.92
C PRO A 39 -1.08 -6.88 5.24
N ASP A 40 -0.17 -7.86 5.18
CA ASP A 40 0.60 -8.34 6.34
C ASP A 40 1.76 -7.39 6.66
N ASN A 41 1.44 -6.10 6.79
CA ASN A 41 2.34 -5.07 7.30
C ASN A 41 1.54 -4.22 8.31
N ILE A 42 2.21 -3.74 9.35
CA ILE A 42 1.62 -2.95 10.41
C ILE A 42 1.83 -1.47 10.09
N LEU A 43 0.74 -0.74 9.87
CA LEU A 43 0.75 0.70 9.70
C LEU A 43 0.00 1.35 10.85
N SER A 44 0.73 2.00 11.77
CA SER A 44 0.17 2.69 12.94
C SER A 44 0.64 4.14 13.02
N ASP A 45 -0.24 5.05 13.47
CA ASP A 45 0.13 6.42 13.86
C ASP A 45 0.83 7.25 12.77
N ASN A 46 0.69 6.88 11.50
CA ASN A 46 1.34 7.61 10.41
C ASN A 46 0.47 8.78 9.95
N VAL A 47 1.11 9.85 9.49
CA VAL A 47 0.46 11.01 8.88
C VAL A 47 0.87 11.10 7.41
N ALA A 48 -0.11 11.06 6.52
CA ALA A 48 0.07 11.24 5.08
C ALA A 48 -0.61 12.54 4.62
N ALA A 49 0.18 13.57 4.30
CA ALA A 49 -0.37 14.87 3.92
C ALA A 49 0.21 15.46 2.62
N GLY A 50 -0.69 15.94 1.76
CA GLY A 50 -0.29 16.71 0.57
C GLY A 50 0.16 15.88 -0.64
N SER A 51 -0.33 14.65 -0.79
CA SER A 51 -0.03 13.83 -1.97
C SER A 51 -0.76 14.33 -3.22
N GLU A 52 -0.08 14.34 -4.36
CA GLU A 52 -0.66 14.54 -5.70
C GLU A 52 -1.46 13.30 -6.20
N GLY A 53 -1.67 12.30 -5.34
CA GLY A 53 -2.59 11.19 -5.54
C GLY A 53 -3.28 10.81 -4.23
N TYR A 54 -2.76 9.79 -3.55
CA TYR A 54 -3.35 9.18 -2.35
C TYR A 54 -2.50 9.41 -1.10
N GLY A 55 -3.13 9.41 0.07
CA GLY A 55 -2.38 9.32 1.34
C GLY A 55 -1.81 7.92 1.53
N PHE A 56 -2.71 6.95 1.62
CA PHE A 56 -2.40 5.53 1.72
C PHE A 56 -3.01 4.79 0.53
N TRP A 57 -2.25 3.89 -0.10
CA TRP A 57 -2.78 3.00 -1.12
C TRP A 57 -2.37 1.55 -0.87
N TYR A 58 -3.37 0.72 -0.58
CA TYR A 58 -3.26 -0.73 -0.62
C TYR A 58 -3.54 -1.24 -2.04
N ARG A 59 -2.49 -1.66 -2.76
CA ARG A 59 -2.56 -2.28 -4.10
C ARG A 59 -2.04 -3.70 -4.02
N MET A 60 -2.93 -4.63 -3.69
CA MET A 60 -2.57 -6.03 -3.60
C MET A 60 -2.88 -6.73 -4.93
N LEU A 61 -1.92 -7.51 -5.39
CA LEU A 61 -2.04 -8.35 -6.58
C LEU A 61 -2.24 -9.81 -6.16
N ASP A 62 -2.59 -10.67 -7.13
CA ASP A 62 -2.74 -12.11 -6.88
C ASP A 62 -1.41 -12.75 -6.46
N HIS A 63 -0.30 -12.29 -7.03
CA HIS A 63 1.07 -12.65 -6.66
C HIS A 63 1.99 -11.42 -6.73
N PRO A 64 3.14 -11.42 -6.02
CA PRO A 64 4.13 -10.37 -6.18
C PRO A 64 4.58 -10.18 -7.63
N GLU A 65 4.90 -8.96 -8.01
CA GLU A 65 5.43 -8.62 -9.35
C GLU A 65 6.94 -8.36 -9.33
N GLY A 66 7.51 -8.03 -10.48
CA GLY A 66 8.91 -7.60 -10.56
C GLY A 66 9.94 -8.71 -10.30
N ALA A 67 11.09 -8.33 -9.75
CA ALA A 67 12.20 -9.25 -9.50
C ALA A 67 11.90 -10.23 -8.37
N SER A 68 10.90 -9.93 -7.54
CA SER A 68 10.50 -10.73 -6.38
C SER A 68 9.30 -11.66 -6.67
N PHE A 69 8.98 -11.91 -7.94
CA PHE A 69 7.87 -12.78 -8.33
C PHE A 69 7.97 -14.17 -7.68
N THR A 70 6.87 -14.63 -7.08
CA THR A 70 6.71 -15.98 -6.55
C THR A 70 5.23 -16.37 -6.50
N LEU A 71 4.93 -17.66 -6.61
CA LEU A 71 3.58 -18.20 -6.45
C LEU A 71 3.23 -18.48 -4.98
N ASP A 72 4.23 -18.49 -4.08
CA ASP A 72 4.05 -18.86 -2.68
C ASP A 72 3.48 -17.71 -1.81
N VAL A 73 3.26 -16.54 -2.41
CA VAL A 73 2.74 -15.35 -1.73
C VAL A 73 1.55 -14.83 -2.51
N CYS A 74 0.44 -14.58 -1.81
CA CYS A 74 -0.82 -14.19 -2.43
C CYS A 74 -1.45 -12.95 -1.77
N PRO A 75 -0.85 -11.75 -1.95
CA PRO A 75 -1.15 -10.57 -1.13
C PRO A 75 -2.62 -10.17 -1.09
N LYS A 76 -3.36 -10.34 -2.20
CA LYS A 76 -4.79 -10.00 -2.30
C LYS A 76 -5.66 -10.73 -1.27
N TYR A 77 -5.23 -11.91 -0.83
CA TYR A 77 -5.98 -12.79 0.05
C TYR A 77 -5.43 -12.84 1.48
N VAL A 78 -4.36 -12.10 1.75
CA VAL A 78 -3.75 -12.05 3.09
C VAL A 78 -4.59 -11.18 4.02
N SER A 79 -4.79 -11.62 5.26
CA SER A 79 -5.49 -10.82 6.27
C SER A 79 -4.69 -9.57 6.65
N LEU A 80 -5.38 -8.45 6.87
CA LEU A 80 -4.74 -7.19 7.26
C LEU A 80 -4.13 -7.34 8.65
N ALA A 81 -2.83 -7.08 8.77
CA ALA A 81 -2.16 -7.11 10.07
C ALA A 81 -2.62 -5.94 10.95
N ALA A 82 -2.39 -4.70 10.53
CA ALA A 82 -2.95 -3.53 11.21
C ALA A 82 -2.94 -2.26 10.35
N PHE A 83 -4.03 -1.50 10.44
CA PHE A 83 -4.11 -0.11 9.98
C PHE A 83 -4.82 0.71 11.06
N ALA A 84 -4.05 1.33 11.97
CA ALA A 84 -4.60 1.95 13.17
C ALA A 84 -4.08 3.39 13.35
N ASN A 85 -4.97 4.30 13.74
CA ASN A 85 -4.65 5.70 14.05
C ASN A 85 -3.84 6.46 12.97
N ASN A 86 -3.92 6.04 11.72
CA ASN A 86 -3.31 6.76 10.61
C ASN A 86 -4.16 7.97 10.23
N THR A 87 -3.52 9.10 9.99
CA THR A 87 -4.15 10.34 9.54
C THR A 87 -3.81 10.62 8.09
N ALA A 88 -4.81 10.94 7.27
CA ALA A 88 -4.61 11.38 5.90
C ALA A 88 -5.33 12.71 5.66
N HIS A 89 -4.63 13.72 5.13
CA HIS A 89 -5.24 15.02 4.85
C HIS A 89 -4.60 15.71 3.63
N SER A 90 -5.32 16.63 2.99
CA SER A 90 -4.80 17.41 1.83
C SER A 90 -4.28 16.56 0.65
N ASN A 91 -4.76 15.32 0.47
CA ASN A 91 -4.39 14.48 -0.68
C ASN A 91 -5.32 14.77 -1.87
N LEU A 92 -4.80 14.79 -3.09
CA LEU A 92 -5.53 15.23 -4.29
C LEU A 92 -6.74 14.36 -4.62
N ILE A 93 -6.66 13.05 -4.38
CA ILE A 93 -7.73 12.10 -4.73
C ILE A 93 -8.38 11.48 -3.48
N TYR A 94 -7.70 10.58 -2.76
CA TYR A 94 -8.26 9.92 -1.56
C TYR A 94 -7.26 9.87 -0.41
N GLY A 95 -7.76 9.89 0.83
CA GLY A 95 -6.94 9.63 2.01
C GLY A 95 -6.48 8.17 2.09
N LEU A 96 -7.38 7.23 1.84
CA LEU A 96 -7.12 5.79 1.76
C LEU A 96 -7.72 5.24 0.46
N ARG A 97 -6.92 4.47 -0.28
CA ARG A 97 -7.35 3.70 -1.46
C ARG A 97 -7.08 2.23 -1.25
N VAL A 98 -8.09 1.38 -1.44
CA VAL A 98 -7.96 -0.08 -1.54
C VAL A 98 -8.42 -0.44 -2.95
N PHE A 99 -7.47 -0.76 -3.83
CA PHE A 99 -7.76 -0.99 -5.25
C PHE A 99 -6.59 -1.74 -5.91
N PRO A 100 -6.83 -2.73 -6.80
CA PRO A 100 -8.12 -3.06 -7.42
C PRO A 100 -9.06 -3.84 -6.51
N GLU A 101 -8.55 -4.78 -5.74
CA GLU A 101 -9.36 -5.74 -5.00
C GLU A 101 -8.68 -6.13 -3.69
N TYR A 102 -9.48 -6.58 -2.73
CA TYR A 102 -9.01 -7.15 -1.47
C TYR A 102 -10.00 -8.20 -0.96
N TYR A 103 -9.56 -9.46 -0.87
CA TYR A 103 -10.41 -10.61 -0.56
C TYR A 103 -9.75 -11.48 0.52
N PRO A 104 -9.59 -10.98 1.76
CA PRO A 104 -8.90 -11.72 2.81
C PRO A 104 -9.52 -13.11 3.04
N ASN A 105 -8.66 -14.12 3.08
CA ASN A 105 -8.98 -15.53 3.27
C ASN A 105 -8.11 -16.08 4.41
N SER A 106 -8.62 -17.07 5.14
CA SER A 106 -7.83 -17.83 6.13
C SER A 106 -6.68 -18.60 5.47
N ASN A 107 -6.85 -19.00 4.20
CA ASN A 107 -5.84 -19.68 3.41
C ASN A 107 -5.55 -18.85 2.13
N PRO A 108 -4.59 -17.92 2.17
CA PRO A 108 -4.41 -16.94 1.10
C PRO A 108 -3.99 -17.49 -0.28
N CYS A 109 -3.36 -18.68 -0.32
CA CYS A 109 -2.83 -19.28 -1.55
C CYS A 109 -3.48 -20.62 -1.92
N ASP A 110 -4.58 -20.98 -1.24
CA ASP A 110 -5.36 -22.20 -1.52
C ASP A 110 -6.53 -21.93 -2.47
#